data_AF-A0A5K7WTM2-F1
#
_entry.id   AF-A0A5K7WTM2-F1
#
_cell.length_a   1.000
_cell.length_b   1.000
_cell.length_c   1.000
_cell.angle_alpha   90.00
_cell.angle_beta   90.00
_cell.angle_gamma   90.00
#
_symmetry.space_group_name_H-M   'P 1'
#
loop_
_entity.id
_entity.type
_entity.pdbx_description
1 polymer ?
#
loop_
_entity_poly.entity_id
_entity_poly.type
_entity_poly.pdbx_seq_one_letter_code
_entity_poly.pdbx_strand_id
1 'polypeptide(L)'
;MTNSLKDQTTHVYYTHPYAAWERPTNERHNEMIRKFIPKGQPIANYSRTFIRQMIRAIDHLPRKILNYQTPAEAFQRELQKLAS
;
A
#
# COMPACT_ATOMS: atom_id res chain seq x y z
N MET A 1 -8.25 -25.11 1.91
CA MET A 1 -8.65 -24.21 3.01
C MET A 1 -9.38 -23.06 2.37
N THR A 2 -10.68 -23.24 2.22
CA THR A 2 -11.52 -22.59 1.23
C THR A 2 -12.69 -21.95 1.96
N ASN A 3 -13.06 -20.75 1.52
CA ASN A 3 -14.30 -20.03 1.82
C ASN A 3 -14.37 -19.23 3.13
N SER A 4 -13.94 -17.95 3.08
CA SER A 4 -14.70 -16.86 3.72
C SER A 4 -14.31 -15.47 3.17
N LEU A 5 -14.34 -15.29 1.85
CA LEU A 5 -14.28 -13.97 1.18
C LEU A 5 -15.32 -13.87 0.05
N LYS A 6 -16.42 -14.62 0.17
CA LYS A 6 -17.51 -14.65 -0.82
C LYS A 6 -18.50 -13.49 -0.60
N ASP A 7 -18.00 -12.27 -0.45
CA ASP A 7 -18.85 -11.11 -0.72
C ASP A 7 -18.67 -10.80 -2.21
N GLN A 8 -19.76 -10.85 -2.98
CA GLN A 8 -19.75 -10.99 -4.45
C GLN A 8 -19.28 -9.73 -5.20
N THR A 9 -18.79 -8.71 -4.51
CA THR A 9 -18.45 -7.39 -5.06
C THR A 9 -16.97 -7.24 -5.43
N THR A 10 -16.07 -8.13 -4.97
CA THR A 10 -14.62 -7.98 -5.18
C THR A 10 -13.98 -9.27 -5.68
N HIS A 11 -13.19 -9.17 -6.75
CA HIS A 11 -12.37 -10.27 -7.24
C HIS A 11 -11.08 -10.44 -6.42
N VAL A 12 -10.75 -11.68 -6.06
CA VAL A 12 -9.53 -12.00 -5.32
C VAL A 12 -8.51 -12.65 -6.26
N TYR A 13 -7.29 -12.12 -6.27
CA TYR A 13 -6.18 -12.61 -7.07
C TYR A 13 -5.03 -13.07 -6.18
N TYR A 14 -4.38 -14.16 -6.55
CA TYR A 14 -3.24 -14.74 -5.84
C TYR A 14 -2.01 -14.77 -6.74
N THR A 15 -0.83 -14.69 -6.11
CA THR A 15 0.46 -14.81 -6.79
C THR A 15 0.96 -16.24 -6.73
N HIS A 16 1.75 -16.65 -7.72
CA HIS A 16 2.36 -17.97 -7.77
C HIS A 16 3.33 -18.17 -6.59
N PRO A 17 3.40 -19.39 -6.03
CA PRO A 17 4.41 -19.72 -5.03
C PRO A 17 5.83 -19.42 -5.55
N TYR A 18 6.68 -18.88 -4.68
CA TYR A 18 8.08 -18.53 -4.99
C TYR A 18 8.27 -17.46 -6.09
N ALA A 19 7.19 -16.79 -6.53
CA ALA A 19 7.25 -15.72 -7.52
C ALA A 19 7.30 -14.32 -6.85
N ALA A 20 8.44 -13.97 -6.24
CA ALA A 20 8.60 -12.67 -5.58
C ALA A 20 8.40 -11.48 -6.53
N TRP A 21 8.75 -11.65 -7.82
CA TRP A 21 8.61 -10.64 -8.87
C TRP A 21 7.15 -10.28 -9.21
N GLU A 22 6.16 -11.00 -8.69
CA GLU A 22 4.74 -10.67 -8.85
C GLU A 22 4.24 -9.67 -7.78
N ARG A 23 5.07 -9.37 -6.77
CA ARG A 23 4.73 -8.45 -5.67
C ARG A 23 5.74 -7.31 -5.44
N PRO A 24 6.42 -6.77 -6.47
CA PRO A 24 7.52 -5.83 -6.28
C PRO A 24 7.06 -4.54 -5.59
N THR A 25 5.85 -4.07 -5.90
CA THR A 25 5.26 -2.87 -5.30
C THR A 25 4.95 -3.04 -3.81
N ASN A 26 4.49 -4.23 -3.41
CA ASN A 26 4.17 -4.54 -2.02
C ASN A 26 5.45 -4.59 -1.18
N GLU A 27 6.50 -5.23 -1.71
CA GLU A 27 7.81 -5.30 -1.05
C GLU A 27 8.41 -3.90 -0.88
N ARG A 28 8.32 -3.05 -1.90
CA ARG A 28 8.75 -1.66 -1.82
C ARG A 28 7.97 -0.86 -0.78
N HIS A 29 6.65 -1.04 -0.68
CA HIS A 29 5.84 -0.39 0.36
C HIS A 29 6.20 -0.86 1.77
N ASN A 30 6.42 -2.16 1.94
CA ASN A 30 6.86 -2.70 3.22
C ASN A 30 8.18 -2.08 3.66
N GLU A 31 9.16 -1.92 2.76
CA GLU A 31 10.42 -1.23 3.05
C GLU A 31 10.18 0.21 3.53
N MET A 32 9.27 0.96 2.89
CA MET A 32 8.96 2.33 3.29
C MET A 32 8.35 2.40 4.69
N ILE A 33 7.43 1.48 5.03
CA ILE A 33 6.88 1.36 6.39
C ILE A 33 8.00 1.05 7.39
N ARG A 34 8.97 0.21 7.02
CA ARG A 34 10.10 -0.17 7.88
C ARG A 34 11.08 0.96 8.19
N LYS A 35 11.05 2.06 7.44
CA LYS A 35 11.78 3.29 7.78
C LYS A 35 11.21 3.98 9.03
N PHE A 36 9.93 3.76 9.34
CA PHE A 36 9.24 4.33 10.50
C PHE A 36 9.05 3.31 11.63
N ILE A 37 8.81 2.04 11.28
CA ILE A 37 8.57 0.95 12.24
C ILE A 37 9.64 -0.14 12.04
N PRO A 38 10.71 -0.15 12.86
CA PRO A 38 11.79 -1.12 12.74
C PRO A 38 11.29 -2.57 12.79
N LYS A 39 12.07 -3.47 12.17
CA LYS A 39 11.78 -4.91 12.25
C LYS A 39 11.83 -5.39 13.71
N GLY A 40 10.93 -6.28 14.08
CA GLY A 40 10.81 -6.79 15.47
C GLY A 40 9.93 -5.94 16.38
N GLN A 41 9.53 -4.74 15.96
CA GLN A 41 8.55 -3.93 16.69
C GLN A 41 7.12 -4.22 16.21
N PRO A 42 6.19 -4.56 17.13
CA PRO A 42 4.77 -4.65 16.80
C PRO A 42 4.20 -3.29 16.38
N ILE A 43 3.48 -3.24 15.27
CA ILE A 43 2.78 -2.02 14.81
C ILE A 43 1.77 -1.55 15.86
N ALA A 44 1.20 -2.47 16.63
CA ALA A 44 0.25 -2.19 17.71
C ALA A 44 0.80 -1.28 18.82
N ASN A 45 2.13 -1.19 18.98
CA ASN A 45 2.77 -0.34 19.98
C ASN A 45 2.74 1.15 19.62
N TYR A 46 2.38 1.49 18.37
CA TYR A 46 2.39 2.86 17.88
C TYR A 46 0.99 3.48 17.95
N SER A 47 0.93 4.76 18.30
CA SER A 47 -0.33 5.49 18.36
C SER A 47 -0.97 5.62 16.99
N ARG A 48 -2.31 5.67 16.94
CA ARG A 48 -3.04 5.94 15.69
C ARG A 48 -2.62 7.25 15.04
N THR A 49 -2.22 8.25 15.83
CA THR A 49 -1.74 9.54 15.32
C THR A 49 -0.40 9.38 14.60
N PHE A 50 0.54 8.63 15.17
CA PHE A 50 1.81 8.31 14.52
C PHE A 50 1.59 7.55 13.21
N ILE A 51 0.74 6.51 13.23
CA ILE A 51 0.45 5.72 12.02
C ILE A 51 -0.13 6.59 10.90
N ARG A 52 -1.02 7.53 11.22
CA ARG A 52 -1.56 8.49 10.23
C ARG A 52 -0.49 9.41 9.67
N GLN A 53 0.42 9.91 10.51
CA GLN A 53 1.52 10.76 10.04
C GLN A 53 2.49 10.00 9.13
N MET A 54 2.83 8.75 9.50
CA MET A 54 3.62 7.85 8.67
C MET A 54 2.96 7.63 7.29
N ILE A 55 1.68 7.27 7.27
CA ILE A 55 0.93 7.05 6.01
C ILE A 55 0.91 8.33 5.18
N ARG A 56 0.61 9.49 5.77
CA ARG A 56 0.66 10.78 5.07
C ARG A 56 2.03 11.03 4.45
N ALA A 57 3.12 10.80 5.19
CA ALA A 57 4.47 10.97 4.66
C ALA A 57 4.74 10.04 3.46
N ILE A 58 4.27 8.78 3.51
CA ILE A 58 4.43 7.82 2.41
C ILE A 58 3.58 8.25 1.18
N ASP A 59 2.35 8.70 1.40
CA ASP A 59 1.42 9.11 0.34
C ASP A 59 1.82 10.40 -0.37
N HIS A 60 2.59 11.26 0.31
CA HIS A 60 3.09 12.54 -0.21
C HIS A 60 4.54 12.47 -0.67
N LEU A 61 5.15 11.28 -0.67
CA LEU A 61 6.52 11.09 -1.13
C LEU A 61 6.53 10.88 -2.66
N PRO A 62 7.16 11.78 -3.44
CA PRO A 62 7.25 11.66 -4.90
C PRO A 62 7.81 10.31 -5.36
N ARG A 63 7.21 9.74 -6.41
CA ARG A 63 7.62 8.45 -6.98
C ARG A 63 8.09 8.62 -8.41
N LYS A 64 9.32 8.17 -8.71
CA LYS A 64 9.84 8.18 -10.09
C LYS A 64 8.93 7.42 -11.08
N ILE A 65 8.34 6.30 -10.64
CA ILE A 65 7.40 5.51 -11.48
C ILE A 65 6.10 6.26 -11.82
N LEU A 66 5.77 7.31 -11.07
CA LEU A 66 4.62 8.19 -11.30
C LEU A 66 5.05 9.52 -11.92
N ASN A 67 6.17 9.56 -12.67
CA ASN A 67 6.74 10.80 -13.20
C ASN A 67 6.96 11.86 -12.11
N TYR A 68 7.44 11.43 -10.95
CA TYR A 68 7.67 12.26 -9.76
C TYR A 68 6.41 12.89 -9.13
N GLN A 69 5.22 12.40 -9.48
CA GLN A 69 4.01 12.71 -8.73
C GLN A 69 3.95 11.92 -7.42
N THR A 70 3.18 12.43 -6.47
CA THR A 70 2.87 11.72 -5.24
C THR A 70 1.78 10.67 -5.47
N PRO A 71 1.78 9.55 -4.72
CA PRO A 71 0.67 8.60 -4.73
C PRO A 71 -0.70 9.25 -4.49
N ALA A 72 -0.78 10.23 -3.58
CA ALA A 72 -2.01 10.95 -3.29
C ALA A 72 -2.56 11.71 -4.52
N GLU A 73 -1.70 12.44 -5.24
CA GLU A 73 -2.10 13.15 -6.47
C GLU A 73 -2.52 12.18 -7.57
N ALA A 74 -1.76 11.11 -7.78
CA ALA A 74 -2.07 10.10 -8.79
C ALA A 74 -3.41 9.43 -8.49
N PHE A 75 -3.66 9.07 -7.22
CA PHE A 75 -4.92 8.50 -6.79
C PHE A 75 -6.10 9.45 -7.01
N GLN A 76 -5.97 10.71 -6.60
CA GLN A 76 -7.01 11.72 -6.79
C GLN A 76 -7.38 11.91 -8.27
N ARG A 77 -6.39 11.90 -9.16
CA ARG A 77 -6.62 11.99 -10.61
C ARG A 77 -7.41 10.80 -11.14
N GLU A 78 -7.05 9.57 -10.76
CA GLU A 78 -7.80 8.40 -11.23
C GLU A 78 -9.22 8.37 -10.67
N LEU A 79 -9.41 8.80 -9.42
CA LEU A 79 -10.74 8.92 -8.82
C LEU A 79 -11.63 9.90 -9.59
N GLN A 80 -11.09 11.04 -10.03
CA GLN A 80 -11.82 12.02 -10.85
C GLN A 80 -12.27 11.44 -12.20
N LYS A 81 -11.43 10.61 -12.84
CA LYS A 81 -11.78 9.94 -14.10
C LYS A 81 -12.92 8.95 -13.94
N LEU A 82 -13.00 8.25 -12.80
CA LEU A 82 -14.07 7.29 -12.52
C LEU A 82 -15.40 7.98 -12.19
N ALA A 83 -15.34 9.21 -11.66
CA ALA A 83 -16.51 10.00 -11.29
C ALA A 83 -17.10 10.83 -12.46
N SER A 84 -16.41 10.86 -13.61
CA SER A 84 -16.83 11.57 -14.83
C SER A 84 -17.47 10.60 -15.82
#